data_AF-A0A367XCG3-F1
#
_entry.id   AF-A0A367XCG3-F1
#
_cell.length_a   1.000
_cell.length_b   1.000
_cell.length_c   1.000
_cell.angle_alpha   90.00
_cell.angle_beta   90.00
_cell.angle_gamma   90.00
#
_symmetry.space_group_name_H-M   'P 1'
#
loop_
_entity.id
_entity.type
_entity.pdbx_description
1 polymer ?
#
loop_
_entity_poly.entity_id
_entity_poly.type
_entity_poly.pdbx_seq_one_letter_code
_entity_poly.pdbx_strand_id
1 'polypeptide(L)'
;MTDTPLYVSQNYNPHSLTREWGFVLADICPAFTFQSGDLSTARLDIAKNIQASLPKPAANLPNHAGIVSTDTIDNDPASLHQQVGSDIICLTLLADVPFDHPLHITQSSLIGHWRWLRQVWTHLSTQKVSEASRLESPELQRSPKNDVIDEITRGRFNTAIAALRSEFKSLRFPQDASWDLDSRLSFIRNLTLFCPLIGTELLYRLGYEPYGTNHHAKDSEE
;
A
#
# COMPACT_ATOMS: atom_id res chain seq x y z
N MET A 1 -5.45 -19.68 -21.36
CA MET A 1 -4.29 -18.80 -21.11
C MET A 1 -4.69 -17.88 -19.97
N THR A 2 -4.21 -18.17 -18.77
CA THR A 2 -4.52 -17.40 -17.56
C THR A 2 -3.22 -16.86 -17.00
N ASP A 3 -2.71 -15.81 -17.64
CA ASP A 3 -1.66 -14.96 -17.05
C ASP A 3 -2.31 -14.18 -15.91
N THR A 4 -2.38 -14.82 -14.75
CA THR A 4 -2.70 -14.14 -13.51
C THR A 4 -1.42 -13.41 -13.10
N PRO A 5 -1.36 -12.07 -13.07
CA PRO A 5 -0.17 -11.37 -12.63
C PRO A 5 0.18 -11.86 -11.22
N LEU A 6 1.35 -12.49 -11.09
CA LEU A 6 1.87 -12.96 -9.82
C LEU A 6 2.48 -11.75 -9.11
N TYR A 7 1.71 -11.16 -8.19
CA TYR A 7 2.19 -10.08 -7.32
C TYR A 7 3.41 -10.49 -6.47
N VAL A 8 3.66 -11.79 -6.28
CA VAL A 8 4.77 -12.31 -5.46
C VAL A 8 5.63 -13.27 -6.28
N SER A 9 6.93 -12.98 -6.41
CA SER A 9 7.90 -13.87 -7.06
C SER A 9 8.03 -15.21 -6.33
N GLN A 10 8.08 -16.30 -7.11
CA GLN A 10 8.21 -17.67 -6.60
C GLN A 10 9.65 -18.02 -6.17
N ASN A 11 10.66 -17.23 -6.55
CA ASN A 11 12.08 -17.55 -6.42
C ASN A 11 12.82 -16.76 -5.31
N TYR A 12 12.08 -16.29 -4.29
CA TYR A 12 12.60 -15.36 -3.28
C TYR A 12 13.58 -15.99 -2.27
N ASN A 13 14.66 -15.25 -1.95
CA ASN A 13 15.59 -15.52 -0.86
C ASN A 13 15.74 -14.28 0.05
N PRO A 14 15.29 -14.32 1.32
CA PRO A 14 15.35 -13.18 2.24
C PRO A 14 16.76 -12.76 2.65
N HIS A 15 17.78 -13.58 2.35
CA HIS A 15 19.15 -13.33 2.77
C HIS A 15 19.98 -12.60 1.69
N SER A 16 19.38 -12.24 0.55
CA SER A 16 20.08 -11.59 -0.54
C SER A 16 19.29 -10.38 -1.04
N LEU A 17 19.90 -9.18 -0.95
CA LEU A 17 19.38 -7.96 -1.59
C LEU A 17 19.61 -7.94 -3.11
N THR A 18 20.33 -8.92 -3.66
CA THR A 18 20.73 -9.00 -5.07
C THR A 18 19.67 -9.59 -6.02
N ARG A 19 18.44 -9.82 -5.54
CA ARG A 19 17.33 -10.32 -6.37
C ARG A 19 16.05 -9.54 -6.08
N GLU A 20 15.27 -9.28 -7.13
CA GLU A 20 13.95 -8.63 -7.11
C GLU A 20 13.07 -9.20 -5.99
N TRP A 21 12.64 -8.35 -5.05
CA TRP A 21 11.83 -8.75 -3.88
C TRP A 21 10.38 -9.15 -4.24
N GLY A 22 10.13 -9.27 -5.52
CA GLY A 22 9.09 -10.12 -6.05
C GLY A 22 7.78 -9.42 -6.30
N PHE A 23 7.74 -8.10 -6.43
CA PHE A 23 6.56 -7.42 -6.93
C PHE A 23 6.70 -7.19 -8.42
N VAL A 24 6.21 -8.14 -9.23
CA VAL A 24 6.24 -8.09 -10.71
C VAL A 24 5.57 -6.81 -11.25
N LEU A 25 4.70 -6.18 -10.47
CA LEU A 25 4.06 -4.89 -10.80
C LEU A 25 4.97 -3.67 -10.62
N ALA A 26 6.02 -3.75 -9.78
CA ALA A 26 6.92 -2.61 -9.55
C ALA A 26 7.73 -2.24 -10.80
N ASP A 27 8.02 -3.22 -11.65
CA ASP A 27 8.74 -3.03 -12.93
C ASP A 27 7.83 -2.48 -14.04
N ILE A 28 6.51 -2.60 -13.88
CA ILE A 28 5.51 -2.25 -14.90
C ILE A 28 4.88 -0.87 -14.61
N CYS A 29 4.70 -0.51 -13.33
CA CYS A 29 4.13 0.77 -12.92
C CYS A 29 4.77 1.24 -11.60
N PRO A 30 5.74 2.17 -11.61
CA PRO A 30 6.20 2.79 -10.38
C PRO A 30 5.06 3.63 -9.80
N ALA A 31 4.66 3.36 -8.56
CA ALA A 31 3.58 4.10 -7.92
C ALA A 31 4.06 5.40 -7.27
N PHE A 32 5.34 5.46 -6.89
CA PHE A 32 6.00 6.68 -6.44
C PHE A 32 7.11 7.04 -7.41
N THR A 33 7.12 8.29 -7.87
CA THR A 33 8.24 8.87 -8.62
C THR A 33 9.24 9.46 -7.64
N PHE A 34 10.41 8.82 -7.54
CA PHE A 34 11.52 9.34 -6.75
C PHE A 34 12.32 10.32 -7.60
N GLN A 35 12.36 11.58 -7.18
CA GLN A 35 13.31 12.54 -7.77
C GLN A 35 14.74 12.19 -7.33
N SER A 36 15.75 12.61 -8.09
CA SER A 36 17.15 12.47 -7.68
C SER A 36 17.36 13.11 -6.31
N GLY A 37 17.84 12.34 -5.33
CA GLY A 37 17.95 12.80 -3.95
C GLY A 37 18.33 11.68 -3.00
N ASP A 38 18.34 11.98 -1.70
CA ASP A 38 18.57 11.01 -0.65
C ASP A 38 17.26 10.35 -0.18
N LEU A 39 17.38 9.32 0.67
CA LEU A 39 16.22 8.65 1.26
C LEU A 39 15.34 9.58 2.13
N SER A 40 15.91 10.65 2.68
CA SER A 40 15.14 11.67 3.41
C SER A 40 14.20 12.44 2.48
N THR A 41 14.67 12.80 1.29
CA THR A 41 13.88 13.44 0.24
C THR A 41 12.79 12.49 -0.28
N ALA A 42 13.15 11.22 -0.54
CA ALA A 42 12.18 10.20 -0.92
C ALA A 42 11.07 10.00 0.13
N ARG A 43 11.43 10.01 1.42
CA ARG A 43 10.48 9.94 2.54
C ARG A 43 9.49 11.11 2.51
N LEU A 44 9.98 12.31 2.21
CA LEU A 44 9.15 13.52 2.07
C LEU A 44 8.20 13.44 0.86
N ASP A 45 8.70 12.99 -0.29
CA ASP A 45 7.90 12.89 -1.51
C ASP A 45 6.76 11.88 -1.36
N ILE A 46 7.04 10.71 -0.76
CA ILE A 46 6.00 9.72 -0.46
C ILE A 46 4.93 10.30 0.47
N ALA A 47 5.35 10.97 1.56
CA ALA A 47 4.41 11.56 2.51
C ALA A 47 3.48 12.60 1.85
N LYS A 48 4.03 13.43 0.95
CA LYS A 48 3.25 14.39 0.16
C LYS A 48 2.28 13.70 -0.78
N ASN A 49 2.72 12.67 -1.50
CA ASN A 49 1.88 11.89 -2.41
C ASN A 49 0.70 11.22 -1.69
N ILE A 50 0.94 10.64 -0.51
CA ILE A 50 -0.10 10.06 0.34
C ILE A 50 -1.12 11.13 0.76
N GLN A 51 -0.65 12.29 1.24
CA GLN A 51 -1.56 13.37 1.65
C GLN A 51 -2.34 13.97 0.48
N ALA A 52 -1.74 14.07 -0.70
CA ALA A 52 -2.42 14.52 -1.92
C ALA A 52 -3.50 13.54 -2.39
N SER A 53 -3.37 12.26 -2.02
CA SER A 53 -4.33 11.20 -2.35
C SER A 53 -5.53 11.15 -1.37
N LEU A 54 -5.52 11.95 -0.30
CA LEU A 54 -6.63 12.00 0.64
C LEU A 54 -7.85 12.74 0.06
N PRO A 55 -9.08 12.32 0.41
CA PRO A 55 -10.30 13.02 -0.02
C PRO A 55 -10.38 14.49 0.45
N LYS A 56 -9.70 14.80 1.55
CA LYS A 56 -9.56 16.16 2.06
C LYS A 56 -8.06 16.45 2.20
N PRO A 57 -7.55 17.49 1.52
CA PRO A 57 -6.14 17.84 1.63
C PRO A 57 -5.80 18.21 3.07
N ALA A 58 -4.69 17.67 3.56
CA ALA A 58 -4.17 18.01 4.88
C ALA A 58 -3.84 19.51 4.93
N ALA A 59 -4.21 20.19 6.02
CA ALA A 59 -4.02 21.63 6.16
C ALA A 59 -2.53 22.05 6.16
N ASN A 60 -1.65 21.15 6.60
CA ASN A 60 -0.21 21.37 6.65
C ASN A 60 0.53 20.19 6.02
N LEU A 61 1.13 20.41 4.85
CA LEU A 61 2.03 19.44 4.25
C LEU A 61 3.35 19.40 5.05
N PRO A 62 3.97 18.22 5.20
CA PRO A 62 5.31 18.12 5.74
C PRO A 62 6.29 18.90 4.85
N ASN A 63 7.14 19.69 5.49
CA ASN A 63 8.17 20.50 4.81
C ASN A 63 9.58 19.91 4.96
N HIS A 64 9.79 19.04 5.95
CA HIS A 64 11.06 18.38 6.22
C HIS A 64 10.82 16.98 6.79
N ALA A 65 11.59 16.00 6.34
CA ALA A 65 11.62 14.67 6.92
C ALA A 65 12.84 14.53 7.82
N GLY A 66 12.76 13.67 8.83
CA GLY A 66 13.94 13.30 9.61
C GLY A 66 14.96 12.58 8.74
N ILE A 67 16.25 12.77 9.04
CA ILE A 67 17.38 12.18 8.31
C ILE A 67 17.23 10.67 8.25
N VAL A 68 17.45 10.10 7.07
CA VAL A 68 17.46 8.65 6.86
C VAL A 68 18.90 8.16 6.73
N SER A 69 19.24 7.13 7.50
CA SER A 69 20.53 6.45 7.46
C SER A 69 20.35 4.98 7.17
N THR A 70 21.35 4.35 6.55
CA THR A 70 21.38 2.92 6.26
C THR A 70 22.72 2.32 6.69
N ASP A 71 22.74 1.01 6.96
CA ASP A 71 23.99 0.25 7.14
C ASP A 71 24.56 -0.18 5.77
N THR A 72 24.15 -1.34 5.29
CA THR A 72 24.65 -2.00 4.07
C THR A 72 23.71 -1.81 2.87
N ILE A 73 22.62 -1.07 3.05
CA ILE A 73 21.59 -0.84 2.04
C ILE A 73 21.98 0.38 1.21
N ASP A 74 21.69 0.33 -0.09
CA ASP A 74 21.88 1.46 -0.98
C ASP A 74 21.13 2.71 -0.47
N ASN A 75 21.85 3.83 -0.40
CA ASN A 75 21.29 5.12 0.01
C ASN A 75 20.63 5.86 -1.17
N ASP A 76 20.77 5.37 -2.39
CA ASP A 76 20.05 5.88 -3.54
C ASP A 76 18.60 5.33 -3.59
N PRO A 77 17.57 6.20 -3.57
CA PRO A 77 16.17 5.78 -3.59
C PRO A 77 15.79 4.98 -4.85
N ALA A 78 16.39 5.29 -6.01
CA ALA A 78 16.05 4.62 -7.26
C ALA A 78 16.61 3.19 -7.29
N SER A 79 17.86 3.00 -6.87
CA SER A 79 18.48 1.69 -6.68
C SER A 79 17.72 0.86 -5.65
N LEU A 80 17.36 1.45 -4.50
CA LEU A 80 16.58 0.74 -3.50
C LEU A 80 15.20 0.35 -4.07
N HIS A 81 14.58 1.22 -4.87
CA HIS A 81 13.27 0.98 -5.47
C HIS A 81 13.31 -0.21 -6.42
N GLN A 82 14.34 -0.30 -7.26
CA GLN A 82 14.56 -1.44 -8.15
C GLN A 82 14.77 -2.75 -7.37
N GLN A 83 15.37 -2.69 -6.19
CA GLN A 83 15.59 -3.89 -5.37
C GLN A 83 14.31 -4.38 -4.69
N VAL A 84 13.60 -3.48 -4.00
CA VAL A 84 12.51 -3.87 -3.08
C VAL A 84 11.10 -3.46 -3.50
N GLY A 85 10.97 -2.57 -4.48
CA GLY A 85 9.70 -2.04 -4.97
C GLY A 85 9.09 -0.92 -4.12
N SER A 86 8.15 -0.18 -4.73
CA SER A 86 7.46 1.00 -4.14
C SER A 86 6.81 0.72 -2.78
N ASP A 87 6.08 -0.39 -2.66
CA ASP A 87 5.31 -0.71 -1.46
C ASP A 87 6.21 -0.95 -0.23
N ILE A 88 7.33 -1.65 -0.41
CA ILE A 88 8.29 -1.87 0.69
C ILE A 88 8.99 -0.58 1.07
N ILE A 89 9.44 0.21 0.09
CA ILE A 89 10.09 1.50 0.38
C ILE A 89 9.17 2.39 1.20
N CYS A 90 7.91 2.53 0.79
CA CYS A 90 6.94 3.36 1.49
C CYS A 90 6.79 2.94 2.95
N LEU A 91 6.55 1.65 3.20
CA LEU A 91 6.43 1.15 4.57
C LEU A 91 7.72 1.36 5.37
N THR A 92 8.87 1.10 4.76
CA THR A 92 10.18 1.23 5.42
C THR A 92 10.47 2.67 5.84
N LEU A 93 10.13 3.64 4.99
CA LEU A 93 10.37 5.05 5.26
C LEU A 93 9.36 5.66 6.25
N LEU A 94 8.18 5.07 6.42
CA LEU A 94 7.10 5.71 7.18
C LEU A 94 6.64 4.97 8.44
N ALA A 95 6.93 3.67 8.61
CA ALA A 95 6.28 2.86 9.63
C ALA A 95 6.89 2.92 11.03
N ASP A 96 8.21 3.10 11.14
CA ASP A 96 8.91 2.78 12.39
C ASP A 96 8.99 3.95 13.37
N VAL A 97 9.24 5.16 12.86
CA VAL A 97 9.43 6.37 13.67
C VAL A 97 8.57 7.52 13.16
N PRO A 98 8.25 8.53 13.99
CA PRO A 98 7.55 9.71 13.52
C PRO A 98 8.29 10.38 12.36
N PHE A 99 7.53 11.07 11.50
CA PHE A 99 8.00 11.54 10.20
C PHE A 99 9.21 12.50 10.27
N ASP A 100 9.23 13.35 11.28
CA ASP A 100 10.28 14.34 11.57
C ASP A 100 11.50 13.75 12.32
N HIS A 101 11.41 12.50 12.80
CA HIS A 101 12.47 11.87 13.56
C HIS A 101 13.48 11.12 12.67
N PRO A 102 14.76 11.05 13.07
CA PRO A 102 15.76 10.27 12.35
C PRO A 102 15.36 8.80 12.23
N LEU A 103 15.55 8.23 11.04
CA LEU A 103 15.27 6.83 10.73
C LEU A 103 16.57 6.11 10.38
N HIS A 104 16.72 4.91 10.90
CA HIS A 104 17.80 4.02 10.53
C HIS A 104 17.23 2.73 9.91
N ILE A 105 17.51 2.53 8.62
CA ILE A 105 17.01 1.39 7.86
C ILE A 105 18.03 0.26 7.90
N THR A 106 17.54 -0.93 8.22
CA THR A 106 18.34 -2.16 8.23
C THR A 106 17.75 -3.16 7.23
N GLN A 107 18.54 -4.15 6.82
CA GLN A 107 18.00 -5.22 5.97
C GLN A 107 16.84 -5.96 6.66
N SER A 108 16.88 -6.06 7.99
CA SER A 108 15.83 -6.69 8.78
C SER A 108 14.50 -5.92 8.73
N SER A 109 14.51 -4.59 8.68
CA SER A 109 13.27 -3.81 8.55
C SER A 109 12.62 -4.05 7.20
N LEU A 110 13.38 -4.00 6.09
CA LEU A 110 12.91 -4.36 4.74
C LEU A 110 12.25 -5.75 4.72
N ILE A 111 12.94 -6.77 5.26
CA ILE A 111 12.43 -8.15 5.34
C ILE A 111 11.11 -8.20 6.13
N GLY A 112 11.03 -7.44 7.22
CA GLY A 112 9.82 -7.35 8.05
C GLY A 112 8.61 -6.87 7.27
N HIS A 113 8.76 -5.78 6.50
CA HIS A 113 7.70 -5.23 5.65
C HIS A 113 7.29 -6.20 4.55
N TRP A 114 8.25 -6.81 3.86
CA TRP A 114 7.98 -7.84 2.86
C TRP A 114 7.17 -9.01 3.42
N ARG A 115 7.59 -9.56 4.57
CA ARG A 115 6.89 -10.68 5.22
C ARG A 115 5.45 -10.31 5.56
N TRP A 116 5.23 -9.10 6.05
CA TRP A 116 3.90 -8.61 6.35
C TRP A 116 3.03 -8.50 5.09
N LEU A 117 3.53 -7.88 4.02
CA LEU A 117 2.82 -7.81 2.74
C LEU A 117 2.50 -9.19 2.17
N ARG A 118 3.40 -10.16 2.33
CA ARG A 118 3.14 -11.55 1.93
C ARG A 118 1.98 -12.17 2.72
N GLN A 119 1.88 -11.89 4.03
CA GLN A 119 0.75 -12.35 4.84
C GLN A 119 -0.56 -11.72 4.36
N VAL A 120 -0.55 -10.42 4.09
CA VAL A 120 -1.70 -9.69 3.54
C VAL A 120 -2.15 -10.32 2.21
N TRP A 121 -1.19 -10.52 1.30
CA TRP A 121 -1.45 -11.15 0.00
C TRP A 121 -2.04 -12.55 0.15
N THR A 122 -1.43 -13.43 0.94
CA THR A 122 -1.91 -14.80 1.13
C THR A 122 -3.34 -14.84 1.70
N HIS A 123 -3.65 -13.93 2.63
CA HIS A 123 -4.96 -13.89 3.26
C HIS A 123 -6.06 -13.39 2.31
N LEU A 124 -5.78 -12.34 1.53
CA LEU A 124 -6.80 -11.64 0.74
C LEU A 124 -6.90 -12.12 -0.71
N SER A 125 -5.82 -12.60 -1.32
CA SER A 125 -5.81 -13.03 -2.74
C SER A 125 -6.59 -14.32 -3.02
N THR A 126 -6.85 -15.13 -1.99
CA THR A 126 -7.51 -16.44 -2.11
C THR A 126 -9.03 -16.37 -1.95
N GLN A 127 -9.56 -15.21 -1.54
CA GLN A 127 -10.97 -15.04 -1.20
C GLN A 127 -11.73 -14.48 -2.40
N LYS A 128 -12.53 -15.32 -3.06
CA LYS A 128 -13.45 -14.89 -4.13
C LYS A 128 -14.68 -14.23 -3.52
N VAL A 129 -15.04 -13.04 -4.01
CA VAL A 129 -16.35 -12.43 -3.70
C VAL A 129 -17.42 -13.26 -4.40
N SER A 130 -18.40 -13.77 -3.64
CA SER A 130 -19.60 -14.41 -4.22
C SER A 130 -20.40 -13.36 -5.01
N GLU A 131 -20.82 -13.68 -6.24
CA GLU A 131 -21.59 -12.77 -7.11
C GLU A 131 -22.85 -12.20 -6.44
N ALA A 132 -23.43 -12.92 -5.48
CA ALA A 132 -24.58 -12.47 -4.69
C ALA A 132 -24.29 -11.20 -3.84
N SER A 133 -23.02 -10.96 -3.46
CA SER A 133 -22.63 -9.79 -2.66
C SER A 133 -22.43 -8.52 -3.49
N ARG A 134 -22.50 -8.61 -4.83
CA ARG A 134 -22.37 -7.45 -5.73
C ARG A 134 -23.69 -6.72 -5.98
N LEU A 135 -24.83 -7.36 -5.68
CA LEU A 135 -26.17 -6.85 -5.94
C LEU A 135 -26.75 -6.00 -4.80
N GLU A 136 -26.19 -6.10 -3.60
CA GLU A 136 -26.56 -5.27 -2.46
C GLU A 136 -25.36 -4.42 -2.04
N SER A 137 -25.29 -3.18 -2.51
CA SER A 137 -24.91 -2.01 -1.70
C SER A 137 -24.95 -0.72 -2.53
N PRO A 138 -26.14 -0.24 -2.92
CA PRO A 138 -26.31 1.15 -3.26
C PRO A 138 -26.36 1.94 -1.95
N GLU A 139 -25.19 2.21 -1.34
CA GLU A 139 -24.92 3.28 -0.35
C GLU A 139 -23.66 2.96 0.47
N LEU A 140 -22.50 3.39 -0.01
CA LEU A 140 -21.33 3.66 0.84
C LEU A 140 -21.63 4.90 1.73
N GLN A 141 -22.62 4.83 2.63
CA GLN A 141 -23.07 5.97 3.47
C GLN A 141 -22.77 5.85 4.96
N ARG A 142 -21.89 4.94 5.37
CA ARG A 142 -21.20 5.11 6.65
C ARG A 142 -19.72 4.97 6.41
N SER A 143 -19.05 6.10 6.21
CA SER A 143 -17.61 6.11 6.46
C SER A 143 -17.45 5.87 7.96
N PRO A 144 -16.92 4.73 8.41
CA PRO A 144 -16.50 4.61 9.79
C PRO A 144 -15.46 5.70 10.04
N LYS A 145 -15.27 6.11 11.30
CA LYS A 145 -14.07 6.85 11.68
C LYS A 145 -12.87 6.03 11.18
N ASN A 146 -12.15 6.59 10.23
CA ASN A 146 -11.04 5.90 9.60
C ASN A 146 -9.77 6.39 10.30
N ASP A 147 -9.39 5.66 11.36
CA ASP A 147 -8.25 6.00 12.22
C ASP A 147 -6.97 6.18 11.40
N VAL A 148 -6.81 5.44 10.29
CA VAL A 148 -5.69 5.60 9.36
C VAL A 148 -5.72 6.99 8.71
N ILE A 149 -6.85 7.42 8.16
CA ILE A 149 -7.00 8.73 7.50
C ILE A 149 -6.82 9.89 8.48
N ASP A 150 -7.37 9.76 9.68
CA ASP A 150 -7.24 10.78 10.73
C ASP A 150 -5.76 10.98 11.12
N GLU A 151 -5.00 9.89 11.25
CA GLU A 151 -3.58 9.97 11.58
C GLU A 151 -2.73 10.50 10.40
N ILE A 152 -3.05 10.14 9.14
CA ILE A 152 -2.37 10.75 7.96
C ILE A 152 -2.64 12.26 7.91
N THR A 153 -3.87 12.69 8.19
CA THR A 153 -4.24 14.12 8.21
C THR A 153 -3.45 14.89 9.26
N ARG A 154 -3.09 14.23 10.37
CA ARG A 154 -2.23 14.76 11.43
C ARG A 154 -0.73 14.65 11.14
N GLY A 155 -0.33 14.10 9.99
CA GLY A 155 1.06 13.86 9.62
C GLY A 155 1.72 12.69 10.38
N ARG A 156 0.93 11.83 11.02
CA ARG A 156 1.39 10.71 11.86
C ARG A 156 1.36 9.39 11.09
N PHE A 157 2.19 9.31 10.05
CA PHE A 157 2.21 8.16 9.13
C PHE A 157 2.58 6.83 9.83
N ASN A 158 3.50 6.86 10.79
CA ASN A 158 3.87 5.67 11.56
C ASN A 158 2.69 5.12 12.37
N THR A 159 1.91 6.01 13.00
CA THR A 159 0.68 5.65 13.73
C THR A 159 -0.41 5.16 12.78
N ALA A 160 -0.55 5.78 11.61
CA ALA A 160 -1.48 5.33 10.57
C ALA A 160 -1.15 3.91 10.07
N ILE A 161 0.12 3.59 9.83
CA ILE A 161 0.56 2.23 9.45
C ILE A 161 0.36 1.24 10.59
N ALA A 162 0.56 1.66 11.85
CA ALA A 162 0.26 0.81 13.00
C ALA A 162 -1.23 0.49 13.10
N ALA A 163 -2.11 1.47 12.88
CA ALA A 163 -3.56 1.27 12.79
C ALA A 163 -3.93 0.32 11.65
N LEU A 164 -3.35 0.51 10.45
CA LEU A 164 -3.52 -0.39 9.31
C LEU A 164 -3.13 -1.84 9.62
N ARG A 165 -2.00 -2.05 10.31
CA ARG A 165 -1.58 -3.38 10.77
C ARG A 165 -2.57 -3.98 11.79
N SER A 166 -3.16 -3.15 12.63
CA SER A 166 -4.21 -3.56 13.58
C SER A 166 -5.50 -3.95 12.87
N GLU A 167 -5.93 -3.18 11.86
CA GLU A 167 -7.06 -3.52 10.99
C GLU A 167 -6.84 -4.89 10.34
N PHE A 168 -5.67 -5.15 9.75
CA PHE A 168 -5.35 -6.45 9.17
C PHE A 168 -5.42 -7.59 10.19
N LYS A 169 -4.93 -7.36 11.42
CA LYS A 169 -4.99 -8.37 12.48
C LYS A 169 -6.43 -8.72 12.83
N SER A 170 -7.33 -7.73 12.88
CA SER A 170 -8.75 -7.92 13.14
C SER A 170 -9.45 -8.72 12.03
N LEU A 171 -9.08 -8.51 10.77
CA LEU A 171 -9.62 -9.25 9.62
C LEU A 171 -9.28 -10.74 9.63
N ARG A 172 -8.18 -11.13 10.29
CA ARG A 172 -7.77 -12.53 10.39
C ARG A 172 -8.65 -13.36 11.34
N PHE A 173 -9.50 -12.72 12.14
CA PHE A 173 -10.43 -13.41 13.03
C PHE A 173 -11.79 -13.60 12.34
N PRO A 174 -12.45 -14.76 12.48
CA PRO A 174 -13.76 -14.99 11.88
C PRO A 174 -14.78 -13.96 12.40
N GLN A 175 -15.45 -13.26 11.49
CA GLN A 175 -16.56 -12.36 11.78
C GLN A 175 -17.79 -12.71 10.92
N ASP A 176 -18.93 -12.07 11.19
CA ASP A 176 -20.15 -12.19 10.38
C ASP A 176 -19.88 -11.82 8.91
N ALA A 177 -20.42 -12.61 7.98
CA ALA A 177 -20.04 -12.58 6.56
C ALA A 177 -20.30 -11.24 5.83
N SER A 178 -21.28 -10.43 6.27
CA SER A 178 -21.56 -9.12 5.68
C SER A 178 -20.62 -8.02 6.19
N TRP A 179 -20.28 -8.07 7.48
CA TRP A 179 -19.30 -7.15 8.09
C TRP A 179 -17.89 -7.37 7.55
N ASP A 180 -17.65 -8.59 7.05
CA ASP A 180 -16.36 -9.03 6.55
C ASP A 180 -15.99 -8.36 5.22
N LEU A 181 -16.93 -8.15 4.28
CA LEU A 181 -16.60 -7.52 2.98
C LEU A 181 -16.31 -6.02 3.11
N ASP A 182 -17.15 -5.26 3.81
CA ASP A 182 -16.95 -3.81 3.98
C ASP A 182 -15.66 -3.50 4.74
N SER A 183 -15.37 -4.28 5.79
CA SER A 183 -14.13 -4.15 6.55
C SER A 183 -12.90 -4.49 5.69
N ARG A 184 -13.00 -5.53 4.84
CA ARG A 184 -11.94 -5.89 3.89
C ARG A 184 -11.72 -4.80 2.84
N LEU A 185 -12.77 -4.25 2.26
CA LEU A 185 -12.66 -3.16 1.27
C LEU A 185 -12.11 -1.88 1.90
N SER A 186 -12.53 -1.54 3.12
CA SER A 186 -11.99 -0.41 3.87
C SER A 186 -10.48 -0.59 4.12
N PHE A 187 -10.07 -1.77 4.60
CA PHE A 187 -8.66 -2.09 4.80
C PHE A 187 -7.86 -2.00 3.51
N ILE A 188 -8.33 -2.58 2.41
CA ILE A 188 -7.61 -2.56 1.13
C ILE A 188 -7.48 -1.11 0.62
N ARG A 189 -8.53 -0.29 0.73
CA ARG A 189 -8.45 1.14 0.36
C ARG A 189 -7.42 1.89 1.20
N ASN A 190 -7.37 1.64 2.51
CA ASN A 190 -6.36 2.22 3.38
C ASN A 190 -4.95 1.71 3.05
N LEU A 191 -4.82 0.42 2.71
CA LEU A 191 -3.57 -0.20 2.27
C LEU A 191 -3.07 0.45 0.99
N THR A 192 -3.94 0.72 0.00
CA THR A 192 -3.57 1.35 -1.28
C THR A 192 -2.90 2.71 -1.11
N LEU A 193 -3.17 3.44 -0.02
CA LEU A 193 -2.48 4.71 0.26
C LEU A 193 -0.98 4.51 0.47
N PHE A 194 -0.58 3.46 1.19
CA PHE A 194 0.82 3.18 1.50
C PHE A 194 1.46 2.17 0.54
N CYS A 195 0.67 1.21 0.08
CA CYS A 195 1.08 0.10 -0.76
C CYS A 195 0.18 0.06 -2.00
N PRO A 196 0.31 1.05 -2.89
CA PRO A 196 -0.54 1.20 -4.06
C PRO A 196 -0.50 0.00 -5.00
N LEU A 197 0.61 -0.74 -5.10
CA LEU A 197 0.72 -1.88 -6.01
C LEU A 197 -0.08 -3.08 -5.51
N ILE A 198 0.17 -3.54 -4.27
CA ILE A 198 -0.62 -4.64 -3.68
C ILE A 198 -2.09 -4.25 -3.55
N GLY A 199 -2.36 -3.01 -3.12
CA GLY A 199 -3.71 -2.54 -2.85
C GLY A 199 -4.56 -2.54 -4.12
N THR A 200 -4.01 -2.02 -5.21
CA THR A 200 -4.66 -2.00 -6.52
C THR A 200 -4.93 -3.41 -7.05
N GLU A 201 -3.94 -4.30 -6.97
CA GLU A 201 -4.10 -5.68 -7.44
C GLU A 201 -5.13 -6.45 -6.61
N LEU A 202 -5.19 -6.23 -5.29
CA LEU A 202 -6.21 -6.83 -4.44
C LEU A 202 -7.61 -6.29 -4.76
N LEU A 203 -7.77 -4.98 -5.01
CA LEU A 203 -9.04 -4.40 -5.47
C LEU A 203 -9.47 -5.01 -6.80
N TYR A 204 -8.55 -5.12 -7.75
CA TYR A 204 -8.80 -5.71 -9.07
C TYR A 204 -9.31 -7.16 -8.96
N ARG A 205 -8.71 -7.98 -8.08
CA ARG A 205 -9.16 -9.37 -7.84
C ARG A 205 -10.54 -9.47 -7.21
N LEU A 206 -10.96 -8.47 -6.44
CA LEU A 206 -12.32 -8.37 -5.93
C LEU A 206 -13.31 -7.83 -6.99
N GLY A 207 -12.78 -7.36 -8.13
CA GLY A 207 -13.51 -6.80 -9.27
C GLY A 207 -13.84 -5.31 -9.14
N TYR A 208 -13.08 -4.59 -8.32
CA TYR A 208 -13.11 -3.13 -8.27
C TYR A 208 -12.04 -2.59 -9.22
N GLU A 209 -12.43 -1.73 -10.16
CA GLU A 209 -11.47 -1.09 -11.05
C GLU A 209 -10.61 -0.06 -10.30
N PRO A 210 -9.31 0.06 -10.62
CA PRO A 210 -8.38 0.94 -9.91
C PRO A 210 -8.68 2.45 -10.05
N TYR A 211 -9.48 2.86 -11.04
CA TYR A 211 -9.72 4.27 -11.36
C TYR A 211 -11.19 4.48 -11.74
N GLY A 212 -11.86 5.39 -11.05
CA GLY A 212 -13.21 5.82 -11.42
C GLY A 212 -13.19 6.87 -12.54
N THR A 213 -14.12 6.72 -13.50
CA THR A 213 -14.65 7.66 -14.52
C THR A 213 -13.84 7.84 -15.82
N ASN A 214 -14.42 7.87 -17.04
CA ASN A 214 -15.80 7.71 -17.55
C ASN A 214 -15.79 7.68 -19.12
N HIS A 215 -16.80 7.06 -19.73
CA HIS A 215 -17.28 7.15 -21.14
C HIS A 215 -16.35 6.63 -22.27
N HIS A 216 -16.71 5.65 -23.10
CA HIS A 216 -18.00 5.36 -23.72
C HIS A 216 -18.35 3.85 -23.60
N ALA A 217 -19.47 3.53 -22.96
CA ALA A 217 -20.63 3.06 -23.74
C ALA A 217 -20.85 3.88 -25.02
N LYS A 218 -20.51 3.28 -26.16
CA LYS A 218 -21.31 3.35 -27.38
C LYS A 218 -21.95 1.97 -27.47
N ASP A 219 -23.18 1.89 -27.01
CA ASP A 219 -24.36 1.92 -27.89
C ASP A 219 -24.39 0.66 -28.76
N SER A 220 -25.41 -0.14 -28.46
CA SER A 220 -26.08 -1.03 -29.38
C SER A 220 -26.46 -0.31 -30.68
N GLU A 221 -26.74 -1.09 -31.73
CA GLU A 221 -27.00 -0.75 -33.15
C GLU A 221 -25.70 -0.91 -33.98
N GLU A 222 -25.53 -1.90 -34.86
CA GLU A 222 -26.42 -2.82 -35.61
C GLU A 222 -25.83 -4.24 -35.70
#